data_AF-A0A7X1AYD3-F1
#
_entry.id   AF-A0A7X1AYD3-F1
#
_cell.length_a   1.000
_cell.length_b   1.000
_cell.length_c   1.000
_cell.angle_alpha   90.00
_cell.angle_beta   90.00
_cell.angle_gamma   90.00
#
_symmetry.space_group_name_H-M   'P 1'
#
loop_
_entity.id
_entity.type
_entity.pdbx_description
1 polymer ?
#
loop_
_entity_poly.entity_id
_entity_poly.type
_entity_poly.pdbx_seq_one_letter_code
_entity_poly.pdbx_strand_id
1 'polypeptide(L)'
;MKAVYKCLQRLGGAVRGDDAQRASHGNVERTFGVWYGDLQVGVLKEALDGWRFSYSEDFLKQDRVRVIADFPQKEKSYAMKDLWPFFASRIPSLEQPKVQKQIERENIDSGDKGALLERFGKHSIANSYTLAPAR
;
A
#
# COMPACT_ATOMS: atom_id res chain seq x y z
N MET A 1 -54.68 -18.36 -12.12
CA MET A 1 -54.66 -19.05 -10.82
C MET A 1 -53.82 -20.32 -10.94
N LYS A 2 -53.12 -20.66 -9.85
CA LYS A 2 -52.38 -21.90 -9.54
C LYS A 2 -50.91 -22.00 -9.98
N ALA A 3 -50.05 -21.68 -9.02
CA ALA A 3 -48.74 -22.30 -8.86
C ALA A 3 -48.90 -23.75 -8.39
N VAL A 4 -48.02 -24.67 -8.81
CA VAL A 4 -47.45 -25.74 -7.96
C VAL A 4 -46.06 -26.13 -8.50
N TYR A 5 -45.13 -26.25 -7.56
CA TYR A 5 -43.72 -26.60 -7.64
C TYR A 5 -43.39 -27.89 -8.39
N LYS A 6 -42.22 -27.91 -9.06
CA LYS A 6 -41.41 -29.11 -9.20
C LYS A 6 -39.92 -28.79 -9.09
N CYS A 7 -39.39 -29.07 -7.91
CA CYS A 7 -37.97 -29.25 -7.64
C CYS A 7 -37.46 -30.46 -8.44
N LEU A 8 -36.38 -30.31 -9.20
CA LEU A 8 -35.53 -31.43 -9.60
C LEU A 8 -34.08 -30.96 -9.71
N GLN A 9 -33.25 -31.58 -8.88
CA GLN A 9 -31.81 -31.40 -8.78
C GLN A 9 -31.11 -31.90 -10.05
N ARG A 10 -30.13 -31.15 -10.53
CA ARG A 10 -29.00 -31.71 -11.29
C ARG A 10 -27.72 -30.97 -10.92
N LEU A 11 -26.77 -31.77 -10.47
CA LEU A 11 -25.38 -31.47 -10.18
C LEU A 11 -24.69 -30.85 -11.39
N GLY A 12 -23.85 -29.84 -11.16
CA GLY A 12 -22.95 -29.31 -12.18
C GLY A 12 -22.49 -27.89 -11.89
N GLY A 13 -21.30 -27.78 -11.28
CA GLY A 13 -20.28 -26.76 -11.53
C GLY A 13 -20.67 -25.28 -11.57
N ALA A 14 -20.05 -24.52 -10.67
CA ALA A 14 -19.45 -23.19 -10.85
C ALA A 14 -19.70 -22.35 -9.60
N VAL A 15 -18.78 -22.43 -8.65
CA VAL A 15 -18.68 -21.41 -7.60
C VAL A 15 -18.35 -20.09 -8.31
N ARG A 16 -19.26 -19.15 -8.12
CA ARG A 16 -19.22 -17.76 -8.57
C ARG A 16 -18.79 -16.89 -7.39
N GLY A 17 -17.95 -15.91 -7.67
CA GLY A 17 -17.36 -14.93 -6.75
C GLY A 17 -15.97 -14.61 -7.29
N ASP A 18 -15.78 -13.62 -8.17
CA ASP A 18 -15.67 -12.19 -7.81
C ASP A 18 -14.69 -12.08 -6.62
N ASP A 19 -13.41 -11.71 -6.74
CA ASP A 19 -12.83 -10.55 -7.41
C ASP A 19 -11.39 -10.85 -7.87
N ALA A 20 -11.21 -11.04 -9.18
CA ALA A 20 -9.90 -11.04 -9.82
C ALA A 20 -9.65 -9.65 -10.42
N GLN A 21 -9.59 -8.62 -9.59
CA GLN A 21 -9.17 -7.29 -10.03
C GLN A 21 -7.64 -7.28 -10.20
N ARG A 22 -7.24 -7.83 -11.34
CA ARG A 22 -6.07 -7.52 -12.18
C ARG A 22 -5.24 -6.33 -11.66
N ALA A 23 -4.24 -6.61 -10.81
CA ALA A 23 -3.13 -5.70 -10.58
C ALA A 23 -2.24 -5.71 -11.83
N SER A 24 -2.63 -4.92 -12.83
CA SER A 24 -1.74 -4.53 -13.91
C SER A 24 -0.84 -3.41 -13.40
N HIS A 25 0.15 -3.77 -12.58
CA HIS A 25 1.29 -2.90 -12.32
C HIS A 25 2.43 -3.36 -13.19
N GLY A 26 2.97 -2.42 -13.99
CA GLY A 26 4.20 -2.65 -14.74
C GLY A 26 5.28 -3.19 -13.80
N ASN A 27 6.24 -3.92 -14.36
CA ASN A 27 7.39 -4.49 -13.66
C ASN A 27 8.30 -3.37 -13.11
N VAL A 28 7.84 -2.65 -12.09
CA VAL A 28 8.51 -1.49 -11.50
C VAL A 28 8.76 -1.82 -10.05
N GLU A 29 10.02 -2.09 -9.72
CA GLU A 29 10.46 -2.18 -8.35
C GLU A 29 10.77 -0.76 -7.85
N ARG A 30 10.10 -0.33 -6.78
CA ARG A 30 10.34 0.97 -6.15
C ARG A 30 10.81 0.77 -4.73
N THR A 31 11.75 1.60 -4.30
CA THR A 31 12.23 1.60 -2.91
C THR A 31 12.01 2.98 -2.31
N PHE A 32 11.51 3.00 -1.08
CA PHE A 32 11.25 4.19 -0.30
C PHE A 32 11.94 4.08 1.05
N GLY A 33 12.81 5.03 1.38
CA GLY A 33 13.32 5.22 2.73
C GLY A 33 12.24 5.83 3.62
N VAL A 34 12.06 5.26 4.81
CA VAL A 34 11.22 5.79 5.87
C VAL A 34 12.12 6.52 6.86
N TRP A 35 11.88 7.80 7.08
CA TRP A 35 12.74 8.68 7.88
C TRP A 35 11.95 9.30 9.03
N TYR A 36 12.59 9.52 10.17
CA TYR A 36 12.07 10.28 11.30
C TYR A 36 13.11 11.32 11.72
N GLY A 37 12.90 12.59 11.34
CA GLY A 37 13.99 13.57 11.34
C GLY A 37 15.14 13.09 10.46
N ASP A 38 16.35 13.07 11.01
CA ASP A 38 17.57 12.58 10.35
C ASP A 38 17.79 11.06 10.52
N LEU A 39 16.94 10.36 11.29
CA LEU A 39 17.05 8.93 11.50
C LEU A 39 16.34 8.18 10.38
N GLN A 40 17.08 7.37 9.61
CA GLN A 40 16.45 6.37 8.76
C GLN A 40 15.81 5.32 9.67
N VAL A 41 14.50 5.15 9.58
CA VAL A 41 13.72 4.18 10.37
C VAL A 41 13.68 2.84 9.66
N GLY A 42 13.53 2.85 8.34
CA GLY A 42 13.38 1.64 7.57
C GLY A 42 13.32 1.87 6.09
N VAL A 43 12.98 0.79 5.38
CA VAL A 43 12.89 0.75 3.94
C VAL A 43 11.61 0.03 3.57
N LEU A 44 10.77 0.69 2.76
CA LEU A 44 9.59 0.13 2.12
C LEU A 44 9.94 -0.15 0.66
N LYS A 45 9.69 -1.37 0.19
CA LYS A 45 9.91 -1.79 -1.19
C LYS A 45 8.60 -2.24 -1.80
N GLU A 46 8.35 -1.77 -3.01
CA GLU A 46 7.34 -2.30 -3.92
C GLU A 46 8.01 -3.32 -4.83
N ALA A 47 7.47 -4.53 -4.87
CA ALA A 47 7.93 -5.64 -5.69
C ALA A 47 6.73 -6.29 -6.41
N LEU A 48 7.00 -7.19 -7.35
CA LEU A 48 5.97 -7.92 -8.11
C LEU A 48 4.99 -8.70 -7.23
N ASP A 49 5.45 -9.24 -6.09
CA ASP A 49 4.61 -9.98 -5.15
C ASP A 49 3.90 -9.10 -4.11
N GLY A 50 4.11 -7.78 -4.17
CA GLY A 50 3.53 -6.80 -3.26
C GLY A 50 4.60 -5.97 -2.55
N TRP A 51 4.28 -5.57 -1.33
CA TRP A 51 5.05 -4.63 -0.53
C TRP A 51 5.88 -5.34 0.53
N ARG A 52 7.10 -4.87 0.75
CA ARG A 52 7.99 -5.34 1.82
C ARG A 52 8.50 -4.18 2.65
N PHE A 53 8.44 -4.29 3.96
CA PHE A 53 8.98 -3.29 4.88
C PHE A 53 9.97 -3.93 5.86
N SER A 54 11.11 -3.28 6.06
CA SER A 54 12.11 -3.67 7.04
C SER A 54 12.67 -2.45 7.75
N TYR A 55 12.95 -2.56 9.05
CA TYR A 55 13.66 -1.52 9.79
C TYR A 55 15.13 -1.44 9.35
N SER A 56 15.70 -0.24 9.42
CA SER A 56 17.11 0.02 9.11
C SER A 56 17.99 -0.39 10.30
N GLU A 57 19.27 -0.69 10.03
CA GLU A 57 20.22 -1.01 11.10
C GLU A 57 20.38 0.12 12.12
N ASP A 58 20.33 1.38 11.69
CA ASP A 58 20.40 2.55 12.58
C ASP A 58 19.20 2.59 13.54
N PHE A 59 18.02 2.20 13.07
CA PHE A 59 16.83 2.11 13.90
C PHE A 59 16.86 0.91 14.87
N LEU A 60 17.47 -0.20 14.46
CA LEU A 60 17.67 -1.37 15.32
C LEU A 60 18.59 -1.07 16.51
N LYS A 61 19.61 -0.23 16.30
CA LYS A 61 20.64 0.13 17.31
C LYS A 61 20.21 1.20 18.30
N GLN A 62 19.03 1.79 18.12
CA GLN A 62 18.51 2.84 18.99
C GLN A 62 17.20 2.40 19.70
N ASP A 63 16.96 2.92 20.89
CA ASP A 63 15.75 2.66 21.69
C ASP A 63 14.95 3.92 22.06
N ARG A 64 15.29 5.06 21.46
CA ARG A 64 14.65 6.36 21.73
C ARG A 64 13.33 6.52 20.96
N VAL A 65 13.32 6.11 19.70
CA VAL A 65 12.16 6.15 18.82
C VAL A 65 11.44 4.82 18.90
N ARG A 66 10.14 4.88 19.23
CA ARG A 66 9.28 3.70 19.31
C ARG A 66 9.06 3.08 17.93
N VAL A 67 8.86 1.77 17.93
CA VAL A 67 8.40 1.03 16.75
C VAL A 67 7.06 1.56 16.27
N ILE A 68 6.82 1.41 14.96
CA ILE A 68 5.51 1.70 14.37
C ILE A 68 4.53 0.63 14.86
N ALA A 69 3.33 1.01 15.29
CA ALA A 69 2.36 0.10 15.91
C ALA A 69 1.98 -1.09 15.02
N ASP A 70 1.83 -0.87 13.71
CA ASP A 70 1.60 -1.92 12.71
C ASP A 70 2.81 -2.87 12.53
N PHE A 71 4.00 -2.47 12.98
CA PHE A 71 5.27 -3.18 12.78
C PHE A 71 6.03 -3.32 14.12
N PRO A 72 5.52 -4.07 15.11
CA PRO A 72 6.05 -4.06 16.48
C PRO A 72 7.42 -4.76 16.64
N GLN A 73 7.80 -5.64 15.71
CA GLN A 73 9.04 -6.42 15.78
C GLN A 73 10.11 -5.76 14.92
N LYS A 74 11.13 -5.19 15.56
CA LYS A 74 12.26 -4.49 14.91
C LYS A 74 13.01 -5.38 13.91
N GLU A 75 13.31 -6.62 14.28
CA GLU A 75 14.14 -7.55 13.48
C GLU A 75 13.37 -8.30 12.38
N LYS A 76 12.07 -8.01 12.22
CA LYS A 76 11.22 -8.70 11.27
C LYS A 76 11.12 -7.93 9.96
N SER A 77 11.20 -8.66 8.85
CA SER A 77 10.75 -8.18 7.54
C SER A 77 9.26 -8.49 7.37
N TYR A 78 8.49 -7.47 7.03
CA TYR A 78 7.06 -7.57 6.79
C TYR A 78 6.81 -7.63 5.29
N ALA A 79 5.91 -8.53 4.86
CA ALA A 79 5.51 -8.64 3.46
C ALA A 79 3.97 -8.71 3.38
N MET A 80 3.38 -7.98 2.45
CA MET A 80 1.93 -7.95 2.22
C MET A 80 1.65 -7.64 0.76
N LYS A 81 0.61 -8.24 0.17
CA LYS A 81 0.22 -7.97 -1.23
C LYS A 81 -0.20 -6.52 -1.45
N ASP A 82 -0.92 -5.98 -0.48
CA ASP A 82 -1.39 -4.59 -0.47
C ASP A 82 -0.50 -3.68 0.38
N LEU A 83 -0.52 -2.39 0.03
CA LEU A 83 0.14 -1.35 0.79
C LEU A 83 -0.53 -1.21 2.18
N TRP A 84 0.27 -1.30 3.24
CA TRP A 84 -0.24 -1.17 4.61
C TRP A 84 -0.97 0.17 4.84
N PRO A 85 -2.04 0.18 5.66
CA PRO A 85 -2.79 1.39 6.02
C PRO A 85 -1.90 2.53 6.53
N PHE A 86 -0.84 2.21 7.28
CA PHE A 86 0.15 3.18 7.72
C PHE A 86 0.69 4.01 6.55
N PHE A 87 1.16 3.39 5.47
CA PHE A 87 1.68 4.09 4.30
C PHE A 87 0.56 4.66 3.42
N ALA A 88 -0.53 3.92 3.23
CA ALA A 88 -1.67 4.35 2.44
C ALA A 88 -2.35 5.61 2.99
N SER A 89 -2.35 5.81 4.32
CA SER A 89 -2.89 7.01 4.97
C SER A 89 -2.20 8.32 4.55
N ARG A 90 -1.03 8.23 3.92
CA ARG A 90 -0.29 9.39 3.38
C ARG A 90 -0.74 9.77 1.97
N ILE A 91 -1.48 8.90 1.29
CA ILE A 91 -2.07 9.19 -0.01
C ILE A 91 -3.42 9.86 0.27
N PRO A 92 -3.62 11.13 -0.15
CA PRO A 92 -4.89 11.81 0.03
C PRO A 92 -5.98 11.15 -0.80
N SER A 93 -7.26 11.38 -0.43
CA SER A 93 -8.38 10.83 -1.21
C SER A 93 -8.33 11.31 -2.66
N LEU A 94 -8.44 10.36 -3.58
CA LEU A 94 -8.49 10.61 -5.02
C LEU A 94 -9.77 11.35 -5.45
N GLU A 95 -10.76 11.46 -4.57
CA GLU A 95 -11.99 12.23 -4.81
C GLU A 95 -11.77 13.74 -4.62
N GLN A 96 -10.65 14.16 -4.03
CA GLN A 96 -10.37 15.57 -3.82
C GLN A 96 -10.04 16.26 -5.16
N PRO A 97 -10.73 17.36 -5.54
CA PRO A 97 -10.51 18.01 -6.83
C PRO A 97 -9.07 18.51 -7.04
N LYS A 98 -8.37 18.88 -5.95
CA LYS A 98 -6.95 19.28 -6.01
C LYS A 98 -6.03 18.12 -6.35
N VAL A 99 -6.33 16.92 -5.83
CA VAL A 99 -5.56 15.69 -6.07
C VAL A 99 -5.77 15.23 -7.50
N GLN A 100 -7.02 15.21 -7.98
CA GLN A 100 -7.35 14.85 -9.38
C GLN A 100 -6.62 15.73 -10.38
N LYS A 101 -6.71 17.06 -10.23
CA LYS A 101 -6.00 18.02 -11.09
C LYS A 101 -4.48 17.80 -11.10
N GLN A 102 -3.92 17.39 -9.97
CA GLN A 102 -2.49 17.13 -9.85
C GLN A 102 -2.09 15.82 -10.54
N ILE A 103 -2.88 14.76 -10.37
CA ILE A 103 -2.71 13.46 -11.04
C ILE A 103 -2.81 13.63 -12.55
N GLU A 104 -3.82 14.36 -13.03
CA GLU A 104 -4.02 14.67 -14.45
C GLU A 104 -2.84 15.47 -15.03
N ARG A 105 -2.44 16.56 -14.34
CA ARG A 105 -1.33 17.42 -14.78
C ARG A 105 -0.01 16.67 -14.90
N GLU A 106 0.21 15.70 -14.02
CA GLU A 106 1.48 14.96 -13.91
C GLU A 106 1.42 13.57 -14.56
N ASN A 107 0.30 13.22 -15.21
CA ASN A 107 0.05 11.93 -15.85
C ASN A 107 0.34 10.73 -14.92
N ILE A 108 -0.06 10.84 -13.66
CA ILE A 108 0.09 9.78 -12.67
C ILE A 108 -1.06 8.79 -12.84
N ASP A 109 -0.77 7.49 -12.85
CA ASP A 109 -1.82 6.47 -12.82
C ASP A 109 -2.42 6.39 -11.41
N SER A 110 -3.72 6.67 -11.29
CA SER A 110 -4.47 6.55 -10.03
C SER A 110 -4.52 5.12 -9.46
N GLY A 111 -4.29 4.09 -10.28
CA GLY A 111 -4.16 2.70 -9.83
C GLY A 111 -2.76 2.38 -9.28
N ASP A 112 -1.76 3.19 -9.60
CA ASP A 112 -0.36 2.98 -9.21
C ASP A 112 -0.09 3.57 -7.82
N LYS A 113 -0.30 2.73 -6.79
CA LYS A 113 -0.07 3.09 -5.39
C LYS A 113 1.37 3.57 -5.15
N GLY A 114 2.36 3.01 -5.85
CA GLY A 114 3.75 3.44 -5.75
C GLY A 114 3.97 4.84 -6.31
N ALA A 115 3.42 5.16 -7.47
CA ALA A 115 3.49 6.50 -8.05
C ALA A 115 2.76 7.54 -7.18
N LEU A 116 1.59 7.18 -6.64
CA LEU A 116 0.86 8.01 -5.69
C LEU A 116 1.67 8.24 -4.41
N LEU A 117 2.33 7.21 -3.87
CA LEU A 117 3.15 7.32 -2.68
C LEU A 117 4.41 8.16 -2.92
N GLU A 118 5.04 8.05 -4.09
CA GLU A 118 6.16 8.90 -4.48
C GLU A 118 5.75 10.38 -4.51
N ARG A 119 4.55 10.65 -5.05
CA ARG A 119 4.07 12.01 -5.20
C ARG A 119 3.55 12.64 -3.91
N PHE A 120 2.73 11.90 -3.17
CA PHE A 120 1.98 12.42 -2.03
C PHE A 120 2.51 11.94 -0.67
N GLY A 121 3.23 10.82 -0.66
CA GLY A 121 3.66 10.15 0.57
C GLY A 121 4.79 10.84 1.33
N LYS A 122 5.45 11.84 0.72
CA LYS A 122 6.64 12.49 1.30
C LYS A 122 6.37 13.14 2.65
N HIS A 123 5.27 13.86 2.78
CA HIS A 123 4.94 14.58 4.01
C HIS A 123 3.52 14.22 4.47
N SER A 124 3.37 13.87 5.75
CA SER A 124 2.08 13.68 6.38
C SER A 124 1.85 14.75 7.43
N ILE A 125 0.66 15.36 7.44
CA ILE A 125 0.24 16.28 8.50
C ILE A 125 0.08 15.52 9.83
N ALA A 126 -0.24 14.24 9.77
CA ALA A 126 -0.59 13.42 10.93
C ALA A 126 0.60 12.72 11.60
N ASN A 127 1.77 12.66 10.95
CA ASN A 127 2.92 11.88 11.43
C ASN A 127 4.25 12.52 11.04
N SER A 128 5.19 12.61 11.98
CA SER A 128 6.54 13.19 11.78
C SER A 128 7.49 12.32 10.92
N TYR A 129 6.98 11.25 10.31
CA TYR A 129 7.77 10.37 9.44
C TYR A 129 7.69 10.82 7.99
N THR A 130 8.84 10.94 7.34
CA THR A 130 8.98 11.31 5.92
C THR A 130 9.23 10.05 5.08
N LEU A 131 8.61 9.94 3.91
CA LEU A 131 8.96 8.94 2.90
C LEU A 131 9.78 9.60 1.79
N ALA A 132 10.90 8.98 1.41
CA ALA A 132 11.70 9.46 0.29
C ALA A 132 12.00 8.29 -0.65
N PRO A 133 11.83 8.42 -1.97
CA PRO A 133 12.30 7.40 -2.89
C PRO A 133 13.81 7.22 -2.72
N ALA A 134 14.24 5.98 -2.54
CA ALA A 134 15.64 5.62 -2.56
C ALA A 134 16.10 5.59 -4.02
N ARG A 135 17.00 6.52 -4.36
CA ARG A 135 17.64 6.59 -5.69
C ARG A 135 18.76 5.58 -5.81
#